data_AF-A0A078IV25-F1
#
_entry.id   AF-A0A078IV25-F1
#
_cell.length_a   1.000
_cell.length_b   1.000
_cell.length_c   1.000
_cell.angle_alpha   90.00
_cell.angle_beta   90.00
_cell.angle_gamma   90.00
#
_symmetry.space_group_name_H-M   'P 1'
#
loop_
_entity.id
_entity.type
_entity.pdbx_description
1 polymer ?
#
loop_
_entity_poly.entity_id
_entity_poly.type
_entity_poly.pdbx_seq_one_letter_code
_entity_poly.pdbx_strand_id
1 'polypeptide(L)'
;MDLVASCKEKLAYFRIKELKDVLTKLGLSKQGKKQDLVERIFAILSDEKAARLGSKKEAVAREKVAKLVNDAYRRMQASGEGDSPSKGQVSSDISNAKAKGELEDSFQPDVKVRCICGSSLETESMIQCEDPRCHVWEHVGCVIIPEKPMGGNPPLPDSFYCEICRLTRADPFWLTVAHPLFPVRLTATNIPTDGTNPMQSVDRTFQITRTDRDLLVKQEYDVQAWCMLLNDKVLFRMQWPQYADLQVNGVPFRAINRPGSQLLGANGRDDGPIITPCIRDGINKISLSGCDSRRFCLGVRLVKRRSLQQVLNMIPEEAKGEPFEVALARVRRCIGGAAGNDNADSDSDIEVVADFFGVNLRCPMSGSRMKVAGRFKPCLHMGCFDLEVFVELNQRSRKAVAVSYLSEELFSGAYNRGPLF
;
A
#
# COMPACT_ATOMS: atom_id res chain seq x y z
N MET A 1 -6.72 -19.33 11.39
CA MET A 1 -7.94 -18.99 10.62
C MET A 1 -8.65 -20.28 10.27
N ASP A 2 -9.98 -20.28 10.31
CA ASP A 2 -10.78 -21.40 9.82
C ASP A 2 -10.46 -21.65 8.33
N LEU A 3 -10.06 -22.88 7.99
CA LEU A 3 -9.69 -23.30 6.63
C LEU A 3 -10.82 -22.97 5.64
N VAL A 4 -12.07 -23.09 6.11
CA VAL A 4 -13.29 -22.79 5.36
C VAL A 4 -13.42 -21.29 5.09
N ALA A 5 -13.17 -20.45 6.11
CA ALA A 5 -13.20 -19.00 5.97
C ALA A 5 -12.13 -18.47 5.00
N SER A 6 -10.89 -19.00 5.06
CA SER A 6 -9.81 -18.62 4.14
C SER A 6 -10.12 -19.03 2.68
N CYS A 7 -10.70 -20.22 2.47
CA CYS A 7 -11.09 -20.65 1.13
C CYS A 7 -12.27 -19.83 0.60
N LYS A 8 -13.22 -19.44 1.44
CA LYS A 8 -14.37 -18.59 1.05
C LYS A 8 -13.92 -17.24 0.52
N GLU A 9 -12.98 -16.61 1.21
CA GLU A 9 -12.41 -15.33 0.81
C GLU A 9 -11.69 -15.44 -0.54
N LYS A 10 -10.88 -16.50 -0.73
CA LYS A 10 -10.18 -16.76 -2.00
C LYS A 10 -11.12 -17.04 -3.16
N LEU A 11 -12.19 -17.81 -2.94
CA LEU A 11 -13.19 -18.12 -3.97
C LEU A 11 -13.94 -16.87 -4.47
N ALA A 12 -14.03 -15.81 -3.67
CA ALA A 12 -14.64 -14.54 -4.10
C ALA A 12 -13.88 -13.91 -5.27
N TYR A 13 -12.55 -14.05 -5.28
CA TYR A 13 -11.66 -13.51 -6.31
C TYR A 13 -11.63 -14.33 -7.60
N PHE A 14 -12.10 -15.58 -7.59
CA PHE A 14 -12.04 -16.45 -8.76
C PHE A 14 -13.02 -15.97 -9.82
N ARG A 15 -12.62 -16.01 -11.10
CA ARG A 15 -13.56 -15.86 -12.21
C ARG A 15 -14.17 -17.22 -12.50
N ILE A 16 -15.17 -17.24 -13.37
CA ILE A 16 -15.90 -18.46 -13.71
C ILE A 16 -14.96 -19.52 -14.31
N LYS A 17 -13.90 -19.11 -15.02
CA LYS A 17 -12.87 -20.00 -15.56
C LYS A 17 -12.17 -20.79 -14.44
N GLU A 18 -11.69 -20.13 -13.39
CA GLU A 18 -10.92 -20.80 -12.34
C GLU A 18 -11.81 -21.64 -11.42
N LEU A 19 -13.07 -21.22 -11.22
CA LEU A 19 -14.07 -22.06 -10.56
C LEU A 19 -14.36 -23.34 -11.36
N LYS A 20 -14.51 -23.23 -12.69
CA LYS A 20 -14.68 -24.38 -13.58
C LYS A 20 -13.44 -25.28 -13.63
N ASP A 21 -12.24 -24.71 -13.53
CA ASP A 21 -10.98 -25.47 -13.46
C ASP A 21 -10.86 -26.26 -12.15
N VAL A 22 -11.22 -25.64 -11.01
CA VAL A 22 -11.28 -26.34 -9.72
C VAL A 22 -12.34 -27.44 -9.75
N LEU A 23 -13.56 -27.16 -10.26
CA LEU A 23 -14.62 -28.15 -10.39
C LEU A 23 -14.25 -29.30 -11.32
N THR A 24 -13.50 -29.04 -12.40
CA THR A 24 -12.97 -30.10 -13.29
C THR A 24 -12.03 -31.04 -12.53
N LYS A 25 -11.13 -30.49 -11.71
CA LYS A 25 -10.20 -31.28 -10.88
C LYS A 25 -10.89 -32.03 -9.74
N LEU A 26 -12.08 -31.57 -9.35
CA LEU A 26 -12.96 -32.23 -8.38
C LEU A 26 -13.93 -33.23 -9.03
N GLY A 27 -13.99 -33.29 -10.38
CA GLY A 27 -14.90 -34.17 -11.11
C GLY A 27 -16.38 -33.76 -11.01
N LEU A 28 -16.66 -32.49 -10.75
CA LEU A 28 -18.03 -31.97 -10.52
C LEU A 28 -18.57 -31.21 -11.72
N SER A 29 -19.90 -31.08 -11.78
CA SER A 29 -20.58 -30.31 -12.82
C SER A 29 -20.06 -28.88 -12.87
N LYS A 30 -19.92 -28.35 -14.08
CA LYS A 30 -19.47 -26.98 -14.40
C LYS A 30 -20.64 -26.04 -14.76
N GLN A 31 -21.87 -26.53 -14.67
CA GLN A 31 -23.08 -25.79 -15.03
C GLN A 31 -23.59 -24.98 -13.83
N GLY A 32 -24.20 -23.83 -14.12
CA GLY A 32 -24.71 -22.87 -13.15
C GLY A 32 -23.98 -21.52 -13.20
N LYS A 33 -24.57 -20.51 -12.57
CA LYS A 33 -24.01 -19.17 -12.43
C LYS A 33 -22.82 -19.20 -11.47
N LYS A 34 -22.01 -18.13 -11.43
CA LYS A 34 -20.80 -18.05 -10.58
C LYS A 34 -21.08 -18.48 -9.14
N GLN A 35 -22.21 -18.04 -8.58
CA GLN A 35 -22.62 -18.36 -7.23
C GLN A 35 -22.88 -19.86 -7.04
N ASP A 36 -23.53 -20.53 -7.99
CA ASP A 36 -23.75 -21.98 -7.96
C ASP A 36 -22.43 -22.77 -7.97
N LEU A 37 -21.42 -22.28 -8.72
CA LEU A 37 -20.09 -22.90 -8.77
C LEU A 37 -19.32 -22.69 -7.47
N VAL A 38 -19.39 -21.48 -6.90
CA VAL A 38 -18.80 -21.17 -5.59
C VAL A 38 -19.46 -22.00 -4.50
N GLU A 39 -20.79 -22.06 -4.47
CA GLU A 39 -21.55 -22.84 -3.49
C GLU A 39 -21.27 -24.33 -3.62
N ARG A 40 -21.06 -24.86 -4.83
CA ARG A 40 -20.69 -26.26 -5.03
C ARG A 40 -19.29 -26.60 -4.51
N ILE A 41 -18.33 -25.70 -4.65
CA ILE A 41 -16.99 -25.86 -4.05
C ILE A 41 -17.07 -25.68 -2.52
N PHE A 42 -17.84 -24.69 -2.07
CA PHE A 42 -18.01 -24.35 -0.67
C PHE A 42 -18.78 -25.44 0.11
N ALA A 43 -19.76 -26.09 -0.48
CA ALA A 43 -20.51 -27.19 0.13
C ALA A 43 -19.61 -28.36 0.56
N ILE A 44 -18.54 -28.64 -0.19
CA ILE A 44 -17.57 -29.69 0.17
C ILE A 44 -16.67 -29.24 1.32
N LEU A 45 -16.40 -27.93 1.42
CA LEU A 45 -15.63 -27.32 2.50
C LEU A 45 -16.45 -27.20 3.79
N SER A 46 -17.75 -26.93 3.66
CA SER A 46 -18.68 -26.58 4.74
C SER A 46 -19.65 -27.67 5.14
N ASP A 47 -19.44 -28.93 4.74
CA ASP A 47 -20.38 -30.00 5.09
C ASP A 47 -20.46 -30.21 6.61
N GLU A 48 -21.36 -29.48 7.26
CA GLU A 48 -21.64 -29.54 8.70
C GLU A 48 -22.49 -30.77 9.05
N LYS A 49 -22.99 -31.53 8.06
CA LYS A 49 -23.76 -32.76 8.29
C LYS A 49 -22.90 -34.02 8.35
N ALA A 50 -21.73 -33.97 8.98
CA ALA A 50 -20.99 -35.16 9.42
C ALA A 50 -20.06 -34.95 10.62
N ALA A 51 -20.13 -33.80 11.30
CA ALA A 51 -19.30 -33.51 12.48
C ALA A 51 -19.57 -34.42 13.71
N ARG A 52 -20.46 -35.43 13.60
CA ARG A 52 -20.67 -36.43 14.66
C ARG A 52 -20.10 -37.83 14.38
N LEU A 53 -19.57 -38.12 13.19
CA LEU A 53 -18.83 -39.36 12.89
C LEU A 53 -17.79 -39.14 11.77
N GLY A 54 -16.78 -38.30 12.02
CA GLY A 54 -15.76 -37.95 11.01
C GLY A 54 -14.85 -39.13 10.64
N SER A 55 -15.03 -39.68 9.43
CA SER A 55 -14.10 -40.66 8.86
C SER A 55 -12.85 -39.96 8.33
N LYS A 56 -11.64 -40.49 8.59
CA LYS A 56 -10.34 -39.93 8.11
C LYS A 56 -10.33 -39.58 6.61
N LYS A 57 -11.17 -40.25 5.81
CA LYS A 57 -11.33 -40.05 4.37
C LYS A 57 -11.92 -38.68 3.99
N GLU A 58 -12.77 -38.09 4.84
CA GLU A 58 -13.46 -36.80 4.57
C GLU A 58 -12.58 -35.60 4.91
N ALA A 59 -11.80 -35.68 5.99
CA ALA A 59 -10.79 -34.66 6.32
C ALA A 59 -9.74 -34.53 5.21
N VAL A 60 -9.32 -35.66 4.63
CA VAL A 60 -8.40 -35.70 3.48
C VAL A 60 -9.04 -35.09 2.23
N ALA A 61 -10.36 -35.25 2.04
CA ALA A 61 -11.09 -34.63 0.93
C ALA A 61 -11.16 -33.10 1.06
N ARG A 62 -11.42 -32.57 2.27
CA ARG A 62 -11.43 -31.13 2.54
C ARG A 62 -10.08 -30.48 2.32
N GLU A 63 -9.01 -31.12 2.80
CA GLU A 63 -7.64 -30.62 2.59
C GLU A 63 -7.26 -30.62 1.11
N LYS A 64 -7.71 -31.63 0.36
CA LYS A 64 -7.50 -31.70 -1.10
C LYS A 64 -8.22 -30.57 -1.83
N VAL A 65 -9.45 -30.22 -1.44
CA VAL A 65 -10.21 -29.10 -2.02
C VAL A 65 -9.55 -27.76 -1.67
N ALA A 66 -9.18 -27.56 -0.41
CA ALA A 66 -8.50 -26.33 0.03
C ALA A 66 -7.16 -26.13 -0.69
N LYS A 67 -6.39 -27.20 -0.91
CA LYS A 67 -5.16 -27.16 -1.71
C LYS A 67 -5.43 -26.76 -3.15
N LEU A 68 -6.47 -27.31 -3.79
CA LEU A 68 -6.83 -26.97 -5.17
C LEU A 68 -7.24 -25.49 -5.32
N VAL A 69 -7.97 -24.95 -4.34
CA VAL A 69 -8.33 -23.53 -4.28
C VAL A 69 -7.06 -22.68 -4.07
N ASN A 70 -6.20 -23.01 -3.12
CA ASN A 70 -4.96 -22.25 -2.90
C ASN A 70 -4.02 -22.28 -4.12
N ASP A 71 -3.91 -23.41 -4.80
CA ASP A 71 -3.09 -23.56 -5.99
C ASP A 71 -3.66 -22.80 -7.20
N ALA A 72 -4.98 -22.78 -7.36
CA ALA A 72 -5.63 -21.98 -8.39
C ALA A 72 -5.46 -20.48 -8.12
N TYR A 73 -5.61 -20.06 -6.87
CA TYR A 73 -5.40 -18.67 -6.45
C TYR A 73 -3.95 -18.21 -6.70
N ARG A 74 -2.95 -19.06 -6.39
CA ARG A 74 -1.53 -18.75 -6.67
C ARG A 74 -1.23 -18.65 -8.17
N ARG A 75 -1.79 -19.53 -9.00
CA ARG A 75 -1.62 -19.46 -10.46
C ARG A 75 -2.26 -18.21 -11.07
N MET A 76 -3.38 -17.75 -10.51
CA MET A 76 -3.98 -16.47 -10.91
C MET A 76 -3.05 -15.28 -10.63
N GLN A 77 -2.23 -15.36 -9.59
CA GLN A 77 -1.26 -14.30 -9.26
C GLN A 77 0.04 -14.40 -10.07
N ALA A 78 0.48 -15.61 -10.43
CA ALA A 78 1.73 -15.84 -11.16
C ALA A 78 1.63 -15.64 -12.69
N SER A 79 0.44 -15.64 -13.28
CA SER A 79 0.25 -15.51 -14.74
C SER A 79 0.37 -14.07 -15.29
N GLY A 80 1.06 -13.19 -14.55
CA GLY A 80 1.47 -11.86 -14.98
C GLY A 80 2.88 -11.79 -15.59
N GLU A 81 3.64 -12.89 -15.61
CA GLU A 81 4.98 -12.96 -16.22
C GLU A 81 4.98 -13.94 -17.41
N GLY A 82 5.32 -13.42 -18.59
CA GLY A 82 5.36 -14.19 -19.83
C GLY A 82 6.61 -15.07 -19.96
N ASP A 83 6.41 -16.26 -20.51
CA ASP A 83 7.41 -17.28 -20.84
C ASP A 83 8.49 -16.82 -21.85
N SER A 84 9.74 -17.25 -21.64
CA SER A 84 10.52 -18.19 -22.50
C SER A 84 12.06 -18.01 -22.34
N PRO A 85 12.96 -18.83 -22.95
CA PRO A 85 13.29 -20.23 -22.61
C PRO A 85 14.82 -20.53 -22.54
N SER A 86 15.25 -21.64 -21.91
CA SER A 86 16.36 -22.56 -22.30
C SER A 86 16.76 -23.48 -21.12
N LYS A 87 16.63 -24.81 -21.23
CA LYS A 87 17.69 -25.83 -21.54
C LYS A 87 19.04 -25.53 -20.84
N GLY A 88 19.65 -26.44 -20.07
CA GLY A 88 19.45 -27.88 -19.93
C GLY A 88 20.26 -28.48 -18.79
N GLN A 89 20.11 -29.79 -18.66
CA GLN A 89 20.48 -30.64 -17.54
C GLN A 89 21.62 -31.56 -17.98
N VAL A 90 22.79 -31.50 -17.33
CA VAL A 90 23.86 -32.54 -17.35
C VAL A 90 24.66 -32.35 -16.05
N SER A 91 24.44 -33.22 -15.05
CA SER A 91 25.26 -34.38 -14.65
C SER A 91 26.42 -34.04 -13.72
N SER A 92 26.35 -34.68 -12.56
CA SER A 92 27.35 -34.85 -11.52
C SER A 92 28.67 -35.42 -12.05
N ASP A 93 29.78 -35.06 -11.42
CA ASP A 93 30.78 -36.02 -10.96
C ASP A 93 31.70 -35.47 -9.85
N ILE A 94 32.12 -36.40 -8.99
CA ILE A 94 32.78 -36.25 -7.70
C ILE A 94 34.31 -36.17 -7.88
N SER A 95 35.01 -35.37 -7.07
CA SER A 95 36.26 -35.82 -6.42
C SER A 95 36.65 -34.99 -5.19
N ASN A 96 37.04 -35.73 -4.14
CA ASN A 96 37.50 -35.25 -2.84
C ASN A 96 38.93 -34.70 -2.90
N ALA A 97 39.20 -33.58 -2.21
CA ALA A 97 40.50 -33.32 -1.58
C ALA A 97 40.34 -32.41 -0.35
N LYS A 98 40.85 -32.88 0.79
CA LYS A 98 40.91 -32.18 2.08
C LYS A 98 41.89 -30.99 2.05
N ALA A 99 41.47 -29.84 2.54
CA ALA A 99 42.31 -28.84 3.22
C ALA A 99 41.42 -28.10 4.22
N LYS A 100 41.46 -28.48 5.50
CA LYS A 100 42.20 -27.83 6.61
C LYS A 100 41.69 -26.39 6.84
N GLY A 101 40.97 -26.25 7.95
CA GLY A 101 40.04 -25.16 8.20
C GLY A 101 40.67 -23.79 8.34
N GLU A 102 39.91 -22.82 7.84
CA GLU A 102 39.85 -21.46 8.34
C GLU A 102 38.37 -21.12 8.46
N LEU A 103 38.04 -20.40 9.52
CA LEU A 103 36.71 -19.91 9.87
C LEU A 103 36.21 -19.03 8.72
N GLU A 104 35.37 -19.58 7.83
CA GLU A 104 34.58 -18.75 6.91
C GLU A 104 33.60 -17.96 7.78
N ASP A 105 34.00 -16.73 8.09
CA ASP A 105 33.12 -15.68 8.56
C ASP A 105 32.05 -15.52 7.47
N SER A 106 30.93 -16.20 7.67
CA SER A 106 29.77 -16.07 6.80
C SER A 106 29.41 -14.60 6.82
N PHE A 107 29.69 -13.89 5.72
CA PHE A 107 29.21 -12.53 5.49
C PHE A 107 27.68 -12.55 5.53
N GLN A 108 27.11 -12.48 6.73
CA GLN A 108 25.70 -12.18 6.91
C GLN A 108 25.54 -10.73 6.46
N PRO A 109 24.67 -10.44 5.47
CA PRO A 109 24.37 -9.05 5.16
C PRO A 109 23.80 -8.40 6.42
N ASP A 110 24.49 -7.36 6.90
CA ASP A 110 24.15 -6.64 8.13
C ASP A 110 22.64 -6.32 8.18
N VAL A 111 21.93 -6.97 9.11
CA VAL A 111 20.48 -6.81 9.24
C VAL A 111 20.21 -5.40 9.78
N LYS A 112 19.71 -4.52 8.91
CA LYS A 112 19.38 -3.14 9.30
C LYS A 112 18.07 -3.09 10.07
N VAL A 113 18.13 -3.26 11.39
CA VAL A 113 16.97 -3.10 12.29
C VAL A 113 16.76 -1.63 12.65
N ARG A 114 15.55 -1.10 12.39
CA ARG A 114 15.14 0.24 12.83
C ARG A 114 13.66 0.23 13.18
N CYS A 115 13.34 -0.06 14.43
CA CYS A 115 11.97 -0.14 14.90
C CYS A 115 11.55 1.12 15.68
N ILE A 116 10.26 1.48 15.59
CA ILE A 116 9.64 2.62 16.29
C ILE A 116 9.66 2.54 17.83
N CYS A 117 10.05 1.39 18.40
CA CYS A 117 10.29 1.25 19.84
C CYS A 117 11.67 1.79 20.28
N GLY A 118 12.54 2.13 19.31
CA GLY A 118 13.90 2.61 19.56
C GLY A 118 14.95 1.51 19.72
N SER A 119 14.55 0.24 19.74
CA SER A 119 15.48 -0.90 19.77
C SER A 119 15.96 -1.25 18.35
N SER A 120 17.27 -1.48 18.24
CA SER A 120 17.93 -2.03 17.05
C SER A 120 18.23 -3.53 17.18
N LEU A 121 17.70 -4.19 18.22
CA LEU A 121 17.89 -5.62 18.43
C LEU A 121 16.93 -6.43 17.57
N GLU A 122 17.40 -7.53 17.02
CA GLU A 122 16.54 -8.53 16.40
C GLU A 122 15.70 -9.26 17.45
N THR A 123 14.51 -9.72 17.04
CA THR A 123 13.65 -10.58 17.85
C THR A 123 13.16 -11.74 17.01
N GLU A 124 12.46 -12.69 17.62
CA GLU A 124 11.91 -13.86 16.92
C GLU A 124 10.87 -13.49 15.84
N SER A 125 10.31 -12.28 15.88
CA SER A 125 9.20 -11.86 15.01
C SER A 125 9.51 -10.50 14.36
N MET A 126 10.09 -10.57 13.17
CA MET A 126 10.53 -9.43 12.38
C MET A 126 9.75 -9.35 11.06
N ILE A 127 9.56 -8.13 10.55
CA ILE A 127 8.99 -7.88 9.22
C ILE A 127 9.91 -6.92 8.46
N GLN A 128 10.13 -7.20 7.18
CA GLN A 128 11.00 -6.39 6.33
C GLN A 128 10.16 -5.44 5.47
N CYS A 129 10.63 -4.20 5.32
CA CYS A 129 10.06 -3.25 4.38
C CYS A 129 10.24 -3.72 2.92
N GLU A 130 9.17 -3.70 2.14
CA GLU A 130 9.14 -4.14 0.73
C GLU A 130 9.76 -3.14 -0.25
N ASP A 131 10.09 -1.93 0.19
CA ASP A 131 10.76 -0.96 -0.69
C ASP A 131 12.14 -1.52 -1.11
N PRO A 132 12.40 -1.68 -2.43
CA PRO A 132 13.63 -2.29 -2.94
C PRO A 132 14.93 -1.55 -2.59
N ARG A 133 14.84 -0.34 -2.01
CA ARG A 133 16.00 0.46 -1.59
C ARG A 133 16.10 0.59 -0.07
N CYS A 134 15.14 0.03 0.69
CA CYS A 134 15.08 0.20 2.14
C CYS A 134 15.59 -1.02 2.90
N HIS A 135 14.97 -2.19 2.66
CA HIS A 135 15.29 -3.47 3.31
C HIS A 135 15.38 -3.44 4.85
N VAL A 136 14.84 -2.41 5.50
CA VAL A 136 14.83 -2.27 6.96
C VAL A 136 13.91 -3.32 7.58
N TRP A 137 14.36 -3.84 8.72
CA TRP A 137 13.59 -4.76 9.56
C TRP A 137 13.01 -4.05 10.78
N GLU A 138 11.77 -4.40 11.12
CA GLU A 138 11.03 -3.88 12.28
C GLU A 138 10.36 -5.01 13.05
N HIS A 139 10.11 -4.81 14.35
CA HIS A 139 9.42 -5.83 15.15
C HIS A 139 7.95 -5.90 14.75
N VAL A 140 7.43 -7.09 14.45
CA VAL A 140 6.03 -7.30 14.08
C VAL A 140 5.08 -6.71 15.13
N GLY A 141 5.30 -7.03 16.41
CA GLY A 141 4.47 -6.54 17.52
C GLY A 141 4.54 -5.02 17.72
N CYS A 142 5.46 -4.33 17.04
CA CYS A 142 5.57 -2.89 17.08
C CYS A 142 4.79 -2.18 15.98
N VAL A 143 4.79 -2.73 14.78
CA VAL A 143 4.25 -2.06 13.58
C VAL A 143 2.96 -2.67 13.08
N ILE A 144 2.68 -3.94 13.39
CA ILE A 144 1.44 -4.63 13.05
C ILE A 144 0.46 -4.51 14.22
N ILE A 145 -0.45 -3.54 14.13
CA ILE A 145 -1.45 -3.26 15.17
C ILE A 145 -2.78 -3.91 14.78
N PRO A 146 -3.20 -5.02 15.44
CA PRO A 146 -4.43 -5.71 15.09
C PRO A 146 -5.67 -4.86 15.44
N GLU A 147 -6.73 -4.96 14.63
CA GLU A 147 -8.00 -4.27 14.89
C GLU A 147 -8.72 -4.81 16.14
N LYS A 148 -8.46 -6.08 16.51
CA LYS A 148 -9.03 -6.74 17.69
C LYS A 148 -7.91 -7.40 18.52
N PRO A 149 -8.01 -7.39 19.86
CA PRO A 149 -7.09 -8.16 20.70
C PRO A 149 -7.17 -9.64 20.32
N MET A 150 -6.03 -10.25 19.99
CA MET A 150 -5.93 -11.68 19.66
C MET A 150 -4.79 -12.30 20.48
N GLY A 151 -4.97 -13.55 20.90
CA GLY A 151 -3.91 -14.34 21.52
C GLY A 151 -2.99 -14.91 20.45
N GLY A 152 -1.79 -14.33 20.29
CA GLY A 152 -0.77 -14.76 19.32
C GLY A 152 -0.31 -13.65 18.38
N ASN A 153 0.65 -13.98 17.50
CA ASN A 153 1.13 -13.03 16.49
C ASN A 153 0.01 -12.72 15.47
N PRO A 154 -0.23 -11.43 15.15
CA PRO A 154 -1.21 -11.08 14.13
C PRO A 154 -0.79 -11.66 12.77
N PRO A 155 -1.76 -11.99 11.88
CA PRO A 155 -1.42 -12.35 10.51
C PRO A 155 -0.65 -11.19 9.87
N LEU A 156 0.45 -11.53 9.19
CA LEU A 156 1.25 -10.53 8.49
C LEU A 156 0.45 -9.99 7.29
N PRO A 157 0.57 -8.68 7.00
CA PRO A 157 -0.09 -8.10 5.84
C PRO A 157 0.55 -8.60 4.54
N ASP A 158 -0.23 -8.58 3.44
CA ASP A 158 0.26 -8.93 2.09
C ASP A 158 1.34 -7.96 1.59
N SER A 159 1.35 -6.72 2.12
CA SER A 159 2.39 -5.73 1.85
C SER A 159 2.77 -4.94 3.11
N PHE A 160 4.05 -4.62 3.25
CA PHE A 160 4.56 -3.82 4.37
C PHE A 160 5.59 -2.77 3.95
N TYR A 161 5.32 -1.53 4.35
CA TYR A 161 6.25 -0.40 4.19
C TYR A 161 6.51 0.25 5.54
N CYS A 162 7.78 0.44 5.88
CA CYS A 162 8.15 1.21 7.06
C CYS A 162 7.65 2.66 6.96
N GLU A 163 7.60 3.36 8.09
CA GLU A 163 7.00 4.71 8.18
C GLU A 163 7.74 5.73 7.31
N ILE A 164 9.05 5.58 7.15
CA ILE A 164 9.87 6.44 6.27
C ILE A 164 9.51 6.22 4.80
N CYS A 165 9.35 4.96 4.36
CA CYS A 165 8.95 4.63 3.00
C CYS A 165 7.50 5.06 2.73
N ARG A 166 6.62 4.93 3.73
CA ARG A 166 5.25 5.44 3.68
C ARG A 166 5.22 6.96 3.54
N LEU A 167 6.03 7.66 4.33
CA LEU A 167 6.13 9.13 4.33
C LEU A 167 6.71 9.66 3.02
N THR A 168 7.74 9.01 2.48
CA THR A 168 8.35 9.36 1.19
C THR A 168 7.33 9.25 0.06
N ARG A 169 6.46 8.24 0.15
CA ARG A 169 5.32 8.05 -0.76
C ARG A 169 4.09 8.86 -0.37
N ALA A 170 4.06 9.57 0.74
CA ALA A 170 2.91 10.38 1.10
C ALA A 170 2.89 11.68 0.30
N ASP A 171 4.04 12.30 0.04
CA ASP A 171 4.11 13.62 -0.59
C ASP A 171 5.24 13.71 -1.63
N PRO A 172 4.92 13.76 -2.94
CA PRO A 172 5.93 13.84 -3.98
C PRO A 172 6.55 15.25 -4.08
N PHE A 173 5.98 16.28 -3.47
CA PHE A 173 6.53 17.65 -3.51
C PHE A 173 7.65 17.89 -2.50
N TRP A 174 7.88 16.95 -1.58
CA TRP A 174 8.95 17.03 -0.61
C TRP A 174 9.92 15.87 -0.77
N LEU A 175 11.18 16.19 -1.03
CA LEU A 175 12.28 15.24 -0.95
C LEU A 175 12.80 15.25 0.49
N THR A 176 12.78 14.11 1.18
CA THR A 176 13.48 13.97 2.45
C THR A 176 14.98 13.93 2.22
N VAL A 177 15.71 14.81 2.89
CA VAL A 177 17.17 14.93 2.84
C VAL A 177 17.80 14.20 4.02
N ALA A 178 17.21 14.36 5.21
CA ALA A 178 17.66 13.73 6.43
C ALA A 178 16.48 13.52 7.40
N HIS A 179 16.69 12.67 8.40
CA HIS A 179 15.75 12.40 9.49
C HIS A 179 16.35 12.81 10.84
N PRO A 180 16.33 14.10 11.22
CA PRO A 180 16.79 14.54 12.54
C PRO A 180 16.11 13.79 13.70
N LEU A 181 14.86 13.39 13.52
CA LEU A 181 14.16 12.46 14.42
C LEU A 181 13.54 11.33 13.62
N PHE A 182 14.05 10.13 13.81
CA PHE A 182 13.44 8.90 13.30
C PHE A 182 12.06 8.65 13.90
N PRO A 183 11.21 7.83 13.25
CA PRO A 183 9.86 7.56 13.73
C PRO A 183 9.87 7.02 15.17
N VAL A 184 9.11 7.65 16.04
CA VAL A 184 8.94 7.26 17.45
C VAL A 184 7.46 7.05 17.76
N ARG A 185 7.12 5.96 18.43
CA ARG A 185 5.73 5.67 18.80
C ARG A 185 5.25 6.61 19.91
N LEU A 186 3.98 7.04 19.81
CA LEU A 186 3.27 7.68 20.92
C LEU A 186 2.90 6.63 21.99
N THR A 187 3.08 6.99 23.25
CA THR A 187 2.77 6.12 24.38
C THR A 187 1.51 6.62 25.07
N ALA A 188 0.59 5.71 25.38
CA ALA A 188 -0.54 6.02 26.25
C ALA A 188 0.00 6.40 27.64
N THR A 189 -0.37 7.58 28.12
CA THR A 189 0.04 8.06 29.44
C THR A 189 -0.86 7.49 30.53
N ASN A 190 -2.16 7.34 30.23
CA ASN A 190 -3.17 6.72 31.08
C ASN A 190 -4.13 5.88 30.22
N ILE A 191 -4.57 4.73 30.75
CA ILE A 191 -5.60 3.89 30.12
C ILE A 191 -6.90 4.06 30.91
N PRO A 192 -7.89 4.80 30.37
CA PRO A 192 -9.16 5.01 31.06
C PRO A 192 -9.94 3.70 31.23
N THR A 193 -10.59 3.51 32.38
CA THR A 193 -11.44 2.35 32.67
C THR A 193 -12.88 2.53 32.19
N ASP A 194 -13.26 3.75 31.81
CA ASP A 194 -14.61 4.16 31.41
C ASP A 194 -14.86 4.07 29.89
N GLY A 195 -13.89 3.55 29.14
CA GLY A 195 -13.98 3.43 27.68
C GLY A 195 -13.71 4.72 26.91
N THR A 196 -13.31 5.80 27.58
CA THR A 196 -12.85 7.02 26.89
C THR A 196 -11.51 6.78 26.17
N ASN A 197 -11.25 7.59 25.13
CA ASN A 197 -9.99 7.49 24.40
C ASN A 197 -8.81 7.81 25.34
N PRO A 198 -7.75 6.99 25.35
CA PRO A 198 -6.58 7.25 26.17
C PRO A 198 -5.85 8.50 25.68
N MET A 199 -5.31 9.25 26.64
CA MET A 199 -4.34 10.29 26.32
C MET A 199 -3.03 9.62 25.89
N GLN A 200 -2.53 10.02 24.74
CA GLN A 200 -1.25 9.60 24.21
C GLN A 200 -0.31 10.80 24.12
N SER A 201 0.96 10.58 24.40
CA SER A 201 1.97 11.61 24.22
C SER A 201 3.33 11.05 23.84
N VAL A 202 4.17 11.93 23.32
CA VAL A 202 5.59 11.71 23.10
C VAL A 202 6.33 13.02 23.32
N ASP A 203 7.47 12.95 24.01
CA ASP A 203 8.40 14.06 24.23
C ASP A 203 9.80 13.57 23.82
N ARG A 204 10.41 14.26 22.86
CA ARG A 204 11.73 13.92 22.33
C ARG A 204 12.56 15.16 22.06
N THR A 205 13.86 14.94 22.01
CA THR A 205 14.81 15.90 21.47
C THR A 205 15.36 15.42 20.14
N PHE A 206 15.77 16.35 19.30
CA PHE A 206 16.47 16.06 18.05
C PHE A 206 17.53 17.12 17.80
N GLN A 207 18.59 16.73 17.10
CA GLN A 207 19.71 17.62 16.83
C GLN A 207 19.65 18.13 15.40
N ILE A 208 19.88 19.43 15.24
CA ILE A 208 20.10 20.07 13.95
C ILE A 208 21.59 20.39 13.86
N THR A 209 22.27 19.71 12.96
CA THR A 209 23.72 19.83 12.79
C THR A 209 24.07 21.13 12.07
N ARG A 210 25.35 21.51 12.11
CA ARG A 210 25.84 22.67 11.35
C ARG A 210 25.59 22.50 9.85
N THR A 211 25.79 21.30 9.31
CA THR A 211 25.53 20.99 7.90
C THR A 211 24.05 21.10 7.55
N ASP A 212 23.14 20.72 8.44
CA ASP A 212 21.70 20.93 8.23
C ASP A 212 21.36 22.43 8.19
N ARG A 213 21.99 23.23 9.07
CA ARG A 213 21.77 24.68 9.12
C ARG A 213 22.21 25.37 7.85
N ASP A 214 23.37 24.98 7.30
CA ASP A 214 23.86 25.51 6.03
C ASP A 214 22.86 25.25 4.88
N LEU A 215 22.11 24.14 4.93
CA LEU A 215 21.02 23.87 3.99
C LEU A 215 19.80 24.75 4.25
N LEU A 216 19.41 24.94 5.51
CA LEU A 216 18.23 25.73 5.92
C LEU A 216 18.36 27.23 5.62
N VAL A 217 19.56 27.74 5.34
CA VAL A 217 19.74 29.11 4.82
C VAL A 217 19.11 29.27 3.43
N LYS A 218 19.00 28.17 2.66
CA LYS A 218 18.39 28.17 1.34
C LYS A 218 16.87 28.03 1.45
N GLN A 219 16.13 28.91 0.78
CA GLN A 219 14.66 28.96 0.81
C GLN A 219 13.94 27.70 0.28
N GLU A 220 14.66 26.78 -0.35
CA GLU A 220 14.10 25.52 -0.85
C GLU A 220 14.14 24.38 0.19
N TYR A 221 14.78 24.59 1.34
CA TYR A 221 14.88 23.61 2.42
C TYR A 221 14.08 24.03 3.64
N ASP A 222 13.48 23.05 4.29
CA ASP A 222 12.66 23.24 5.49
C ASP A 222 12.80 22.06 6.45
N VAL A 223 12.50 22.29 7.73
CA VAL A 223 12.28 21.23 8.71
C VAL A 223 10.79 21.00 8.85
N GLN A 224 10.35 19.75 8.67
CA GLN A 224 8.94 19.36 8.76
C GLN A 224 8.75 18.31 9.85
N ALA A 225 7.77 18.55 10.73
CA ALA A 225 7.24 17.51 11.61
C ALA A 225 6.17 16.70 10.87
N TRP A 226 6.10 15.41 11.13
CA TRP A 226 5.13 14.52 10.50
C TRP A 226 4.65 13.47 11.50
N CYS A 227 3.40 13.03 11.33
CA CYS A 227 2.77 12.01 12.15
C CYS A 227 2.03 11.02 11.25
N MET A 228 1.94 9.77 11.69
CA MET A 228 1.31 8.71 10.92
C MET A 228 0.60 7.71 11.83
N LEU A 229 -0.58 7.28 11.38
CA LEU A 229 -1.32 6.17 11.96
C LEU A 229 -0.69 4.84 11.51
N LEU A 230 -0.30 3.98 12.45
CA LEU A 230 0.46 2.75 12.13
C LEU A 230 -0.38 1.74 11.35
N ASN A 231 -1.63 1.49 11.76
CA ASN A 231 -2.57 0.59 11.09
C ASN A 231 -3.56 1.31 10.17
N ASP A 232 -3.07 2.29 9.42
CA ASP A 232 -3.91 3.00 8.47
C ASP A 232 -4.26 2.12 7.26
N LYS A 233 -5.53 2.14 6.84
CA LYS A 233 -5.98 1.47 5.61
C LYS A 233 -5.50 2.21 4.36
N VAL A 234 -5.18 3.50 4.49
CA VAL A 234 -4.52 4.29 3.45
C VAL A 234 -3.04 4.38 3.81
N LEU A 235 -2.22 3.54 3.16
CA LEU A 235 -0.83 3.34 3.55
C LEU A 235 0.02 4.61 3.46
N PHE A 236 -0.19 5.41 2.41
CA PHE A 236 0.70 6.51 2.03
C PHE A 236 0.13 7.89 2.34
N ARG A 237 -0.19 8.15 3.62
CA ARG A 237 -0.61 9.49 4.07
C ARG A 237 -0.09 9.83 5.46
N MET A 238 0.01 11.13 5.73
CA MET A 238 0.18 11.64 7.09
C MET A 238 -1.19 11.72 7.77
N GLN A 239 -1.20 11.41 9.06
CA GLN A 239 -2.40 11.48 9.88
C GLN A 239 -2.02 11.72 11.34
N TRP A 240 -2.63 12.73 11.94
CA TRP A 240 -2.43 13.09 13.35
C TRP A 240 -3.55 12.53 14.23
N PRO A 241 -3.29 12.30 15.53
CA PRO A 241 -4.31 11.88 16.48
C PRO A 241 -5.43 12.91 16.63
N GLN A 242 -6.58 12.47 17.13
CA GLN A 242 -7.62 13.39 17.60
C GLN A 242 -7.06 14.33 18.68
N TYR A 243 -7.53 15.58 18.66
CA TYR A 243 -7.10 16.64 19.59
C TYR A 243 -5.56 16.82 19.65
N ALA A 244 -4.89 16.68 18.51
CA ALA A 244 -3.43 16.81 18.42
C ALA A 244 -2.95 18.19 18.93
N ASP A 245 -2.08 18.18 19.94
CA ASP A 245 -1.35 19.34 20.43
C ASP A 245 0.15 19.12 20.18
N LEU A 246 0.69 19.81 19.18
CA LEU A 246 2.10 19.74 18.78
C LEU A 246 2.82 20.99 19.26
N GLN A 247 3.94 20.82 19.94
CA GLN A 247 4.80 21.91 20.37
C GLN A 247 6.27 21.66 19.99
N VAL A 248 6.96 22.70 19.56
CA VAL A 248 8.40 22.67 19.25
C VAL A 248 9.08 23.80 19.99
N ASN A 249 10.06 23.49 20.84
CA ASN A 249 10.75 24.45 21.70
C ASN A 249 9.79 25.34 22.53
N GLY A 250 8.66 24.77 22.97
CA GLY A 250 7.61 25.45 23.72
C GLY A 250 6.64 26.29 22.86
N VAL A 251 6.80 26.31 21.55
CA VAL A 251 5.91 27.03 20.62
C VAL A 251 4.88 26.05 20.02
N PRO A 252 3.57 26.31 20.13
CA PRO A 252 2.54 25.44 19.57
C PRO A 252 2.46 25.56 18.04
N PHE A 253 2.21 24.43 17.38
CA PHE A 253 1.99 24.33 15.94
C PHE A 253 0.65 23.68 15.63
N ARG A 254 -0.08 24.24 14.67
CA ARG A 254 -1.33 23.64 14.18
C ARG A 254 -1.01 22.41 13.33
N ALA A 255 -1.16 21.24 13.92
CA ALA A 255 -0.95 19.96 13.25
C ALA A 255 -2.13 19.52 12.37
N ILE A 256 -3.36 19.92 12.74
CA ILE A 256 -4.59 19.52 12.04
C ILE A 256 -5.43 20.74 11.60
N ASN A 257 -6.01 20.64 10.40
CA ASN A 257 -6.92 21.66 9.86
C ASN A 257 -8.40 21.32 10.05
N ARG A 258 -8.70 20.07 10.43
CA ARG A 258 -10.04 19.58 10.77
C ARG A 258 -10.38 19.85 12.25
N PRO A 259 -11.68 19.80 12.64
CA PRO A 259 -12.08 19.70 14.05
C PRO A 259 -11.34 18.58 14.79
N GLY A 260 -10.93 18.84 16.03
CA GLY A 260 -10.10 17.91 16.81
C GLY A 260 -10.72 16.53 17.04
N SER A 261 -12.04 16.45 17.09
CA SER A 261 -12.80 15.20 17.22
C SER A 261 -12.97 14.44 15.91
N GLN A 262 -12.74 15.06 14.74
CA GLN A 262 -13.02 14.43 13.47
C GLN A 262 -11.92 13.41 13.11
N LEU A 263 -12.34 12.22 12.68
CA LEU A 263 -11.46 11.21 12.08
C LEU A 263 -11.27 11.47 10.58
N LEU A 264 -10.12 11.10 10.02
CA LEU A 264 -9.93 11.10 8.58
C LEU A 264 -10.69 9.92 7.94
N GLY A 265 -11.53 10.21 6.95
CA GLY A 265 -12.06 9.21 6.04
C GLY A 265 -11.01 8.74 5.02
N ALA A 266 -11.34 7.79 4.15
CA ALA A 266 -10.43 7.25 3.14
C ALA A 266 -9.80 8.33 2.22
N ASN A 267 -10.55 9.40 1.96
CA ASN A 267 -10.17 10.52 1.11
C ASN A 267 -9.49 11.67 1.89
N GLY A 268 -9.47 11.59 3.22
CA GLY A 268 -8.93 12.64 4.07
C GLY A 268 -7.42 12.53 4.25
N ARG A 269 -6.77 13.66 4.46
CA ARG A 269 -5.34 13.73 4.73
C ARG A 269 -5.01 14.92 5.64
N ASP A 270 -3.96 14.74 6.44
CA ASP A 270 -3.28 15.85 7.11
C ASP A 270 -1.97 16.26 6.43
N ASP A 271 -1.57 17.49 6.72
CA ASP A 271 -0.26 18.02 6.37
C ASP A 271 0.75 17.84 7.50
N GLY A 272 2.04 17.88 7.14
CA GLY A 272 3.13 18.05 8.10
C GLY A 272 3.45 19.53 8.26
N PRO A 273 3.34 20.14 9.46
CA PRO A 273 3.68 21.54 9.66
C PRO A 273 5.18 21.77 9.44
N ILE A 274 5.50 22.88 8.79
CA ILE A 274 6.87 23.39 8.65
C ILE A 274 7.26 24.04 9.96
N ILE A 275 8.23 23.44 10.65
CA ILE A 275 8.66 23.86 11.99
C ILE A 275 9.96 24.67 11.95
N THR A 276 10.56 24.88 10.76
CA THR A 276 11.77 25.70 10.53
C THR A 276 11.83 26.98 11.37
N PRO A 277 10.75 27.79 11.48
CA PRO A 277 10.82 29.07 12.21
C PRO A 277 11.17 28.94 13.70
N CYS A 278 10.95 27.78 14.31
CA CYS A 278 11.21 27.55 15.73
C CYS A 278 12.48 26.71 15.97
N ILE A 279 13.23 26.39 14.92
CA ILE A 279 14.44 25.55 15.00
C ILE A 279 15.66 26.37 15.41
N ARG A 280 16.40 25.84 16.39
CA ARG A 280 17.67 26.39 16.91
C ARG A 280 18.85 25.52 16.48
N ASP A 281 20.05 26.09 16.56
CA ASP A 281 21.30 25.33 16.43
C ASP A 281 21.38 24.27 17.53
N GLY A 282 21.80 23.06 17.18
CA GLY A 282 21.98 21.98 18.16
C GLY A 282 20.66 21.34 18.58
N ILE A 283 20.45 21.20 19.89
CA ILE A 283 19.36 20.39 20.45
C ILE A 283 18.05 21.19 20.43
N ASN A 284 17.03 20.58 19.83
CA ASN A 284 15.67 21.07 19.79
C ASN A 284 14.74 20.09 20.50
N LYS A 285 13.66 20.58 21.10
CA LYS A 285 12.64 19.78 21.78
C LYS A 285 11.34 19.76 20.96
N ILE A 286 10.71 18.60 20.87
CA ILE A 286 9.39 18.40 20.28
C ILE A 286 8.52 17.55 21.20
N SER A 287 7.28 17.97 21.38
CA SER A 287 6.27 17.20 22.10
C SER A 287 4.97 17.16 21.31
N LEU A 288 4.33 15.99 21.29
CA LEU A 288 3.01 15.81 20.72
C LEU A 288 2.14 15.10 21.75
N SER A 289 0.93 15.59 21.95
CA SER A 289 -0.12 14.88 22.68
C SER A 289 -1.41 14.80 21.88
N GLY A 290 -2.29 13.86 22.24
CA GLY A 290 -3.60 13.69 21.63
C GLY A 290 -4.46 12.71 22.42
N CYS A 291 -5.77 12.71 22.16
CA CYS A 291 -6.74 11.85 22.83
C CYS A 291 -7.40 10.92 21.81
N ASP A 292 -6.78 9.75 21.59
CA ASP A 292 -7.13 8.81 20.53
C ASP A 292 -6.79 7.39 21.02
N SER A 293 -7.54 6.37 20.61
CA SER A 293 -7.24 4.97 20.97
C SER A 293 -6.31 4.27 19.98
N ARG A 294 -6.13 4.85 18.79
CA ARG A 294 -5.31 4.27 17.71
C ARG A 294 -3.83 4.57 17.90
N ARG A 295 -2.94 3.80 17.29
CA ARG A 295 -1.49 3.93 17.52
C ARG A 295 -0.82 4.81 16.47
N PHE A 296 -0.14 5.85 16.93
CA PHE A 296 0.55 6.81 16.06
C PHE A 296 2.07 6.78 16.28
N CYS A 297 2.79 7.28 15.28
CA CYS A 297 4.20 7.64 15.40
C CYS A 297 4.44 9.08 14.96
N LEU A 298 5.46 9.70 15.52
CA LEU A 298 5.93 11.05 15.22
C LEU A 298 7.36 10.97 14.65
N GLY A 299 7.71 11.88 13.75
CA GLY A 299 9.10 12.11 13.38
C GLY A 299 9.35 13.53 12.89
N VAL A 300 10.61 13.83 12.61
CA VAL A 300 11.07 15.11 12.05
C VAL A 300 11.99 14.81 10.87
N ARG A 301 11.78 15.52 9.76
CA ARG A 301 12.62 15.42 8.57
C ARG A 301 13.09 16.79 8.10
N LEU A 302 14.32 16.82 7.59
CA LEU A 302 14.81 17.90 6.75
C LEU A 302 14.33 17.60 5.32
N VAL A 303 13.66 18.56 4.70
CA VAL A 303 13.07 18.39 3.36
C VAL A 303 13.60 19.44 2.39
N LYS A 304 13.65 19.06 1.12
CA LYS A 304 13.83 19.96 -0.01
C LYS A 304 12.55 20.01 -0.83
N ARG A 305 12.08 21.21 -1.16
CA ARG A 305 10.90 21.41 -2.01
C ARG A 305 11.21 21.02 -3.44
N ARG A 306 10.38 20.15 -4.03
CA ARG A 306 10.42 19.85 -5.46
C ARG A 306 9.58 20.85 -6.24
N SER A 307 10.06 21.26 -7.41
CA SER A 307 9.29 22.04 -8.36
C SER A 307 8.22 21.19 -9.04
N LEU A 308 7.22 21.84 -9.64
CA LEU A 308 6.19 21.17 -10.44
C LEU A 308 6.83 20.28 -11.52
N GLN A 309 7.82 20.82 -12.23
CA GLN A 309 8.55 20.10 -13.28
C GLN A 309 9.31 18.87 -12.74
N GLN A 310 9.94 18.98 -11.57
CA GLN A 310 10.63 17.85 -10.95
C GLN A 310 9.66 16.70 -10.63
N VAL A 311 8.45 17.01 -10.17
CA VAL A 311 7.40 16.00 -9.92
C VAL A 311 6.88 15.42 -11.24
N LEU A 312 6.63 16.26 -12.25
CA LEU A 312 6.22 15.79 -13.59
C LEU A 312 7.27 14.86 -14.21
N ASN A 313 8.56 15.10 -14.00
CA ASN A 313 9.64 14.26 -14.51
C ASN A 313 9.73 12.90 -13.80
N MET A 314 9.10 12.74 -12.64
CA MET A 314 8.99 11.42 -11.98
C MET A 314 7.89 10.56 -12.63
N ILE A 315 6.94 11.17 -13.34
CA ILE A 315 5.85 10.48 -14.01
C ILE A 315 6.38 9.89 -15.33
N PRO A 316 6.15 8.59 -15.62
CA PRO A 316 6.58 7.96 -16.85
C PRO A 316 6.20 8.78 -18.09
N GLU A 317 7.13 8.87 -19.04
CA GLU A 317 6.91 9.51 -20.33
C GLU A 317 5.86 8.76 -21.15
N GLU A 318 5.31 9.42 -22.17
CA GLU A 318 4.28 8.85 -23.05
C GLU A 318 4.71 7.55 -23.73
N ALA A 319 5.97 7.46 -24.17
CA ALA A 319 6.53 6.25 -24.76
C ALA A 319 6.56 5.05 -23.80
N LYS A 320 6.56 5.30 -22.48
CA LYS A 320 6.51 4.28 -21.41
C LYS A 320 5.11 4.17 -20.79
N GLY A 321 4.15 4.87 -21.37
CA GLY A 321 2.77 4.93 -20.93
C GLY A 321 1.97 3.71 -21.37
N GLU A 322 0.66 3.90 -21.51
CA GLU A 322 -0.19 2.78 -21.90
C GLU A 322 -0.01 2.42 -23.39
N PRO A 323 0.28 1.16 -23.75
CA PRO A 323 0.33 0.74 -25.15
C PRO A 323 -1.03 0.89 -25.83
N PHE A 324 -1.02 1.25 -27.11
CA PHE A 324 -2.23 1.44 -27.93
C PHE A 324 -3.20 0.25 -27.84
N GLU A 325 -2.70 -0.98 -27.92
CA GLU A 325 -3.53 -2.19 -27.85
C GLU A 325 -4.27 -2.34 -26.52
N VAL A 326 -3.61 -2.00 -25.40
CA VAL A 326 -4.23 -2.05 -24.07
C VAL A 326 -5.28 -0.97 -23.94
N ALA A 327 -4.97 0.22 -24.45
CA ALA A 327 -5.87 1.35 -24.48
C ALA A 327 -7.12 1.01 -25.33
N LEU A 328 -6.92 0.41 -26.50
CA LEU A 328 -7.98 0.05 -27.45
C LEU A 328 -8.87 -1.06 -26.86
N ALA A 329 -8.26 -2.06 -26.22
CA ALA A 329 -9.00 -3.11 -25.52
C ALA A 329 -9.89 -2.54 -24.40
N ARG A 330 -9.43 -1.51 -23.68
CA ARG A 330 -10.28 -0.81 -22.69
C ARG A 330 -11.42 -0.06 -23.37
N VAL A 331 -11.15 0.72 -24.42
CA VAL A 331 -12.19 1.47 -25.14
C VAL A 331 -13.25 0.52 -25.68
N ARG A 332 -12.84 -0.58 -26.32
CA ARG A 332 -13.74 -1.64 -26.78
C ARG A 332 -14.59 -2.22 -25.65
N ARG A 333 -14.02 -2.42 -24.45
CA ARG A 333 -14.77 -2.88 -23.28
C ARG A 333 -15.78 -1.84 -22.77
N CYS A 334 -15.43 -0.56 -22.81
CA CYS A 334 -16.33 0.53 -22.41
C CYS A 334 -17.51 0.70 -23.38
N ILE A 335 -17.26 0.48 -24.67
CA ILE A 335 -18.24 0.62 -25.76
C ILE A 335 -19.11 -0.63 -25.90
N GLY A 336 -18.48 -1.80 -26.01
CA GLY A 336 -19.13 -3.08 -26.28
C GLY A 336 -19.73 -3.75 -25.04
N GLY A 337 -20.22 -2.96 -24.08
CA GLY A 337 -20.92 -3.39 -22.86
C GLY A 337 -20.62 -4.81 -22.39
N ALA A 338 -19.56 -5.02 -21.59
CA ALA A 338 -19.27 -6.30 -20.92
C ALA A 338 -19.28 -7.58 -21.80
N ALA A 339 -19.23 -7.49 -23.13
CA ALA A 339 -19.16 -8.63 -24.03
C ALA A 339 -17.72 -9.15 -24.12
N GLY A 340 -17.30 -9.85 -23.07
CA GLY A 340 -16.01 -10.55 -23.01
C GLY A 340 -15.97 -11.65 -21.96
N ASN A 341 -17.13 -12.04 -21.42
CA ASN A 341 -17.29 -13.27 -20.65
C ASN A 341 -18.35 -14.09 -21.34
N ASP A 342 -17.96 -15.25 -21.89
CA ASP A 342 -18.82 -16.30 -22.42
C ASP A 342 -19.69 -16.93 -21.32
N ASN A 343 -20.58 -16.14 -20.72
CA ASN A 343 -21.72 -16.66 -19.97
C ASN A 343 -22.96 -15.99 -20.53
N ALA A 344 -23.52 -16.64 -21.54
CA ALA A 344 -24.90 -16.44 -21.96
C ALA A 344 -25.81 -16.81 -20.79
N ASP A 345 -26.18 -15.83 -19.96
CA ASP A 345 -27.43 -15.86 -19.17
C ASP A 345 -27.72 -14.51 -18.46
N SER A 346 -27.75 -13.41 -19.21
CA SER A 346 -28.30 -12.14 -18.69
C SER A 346 -29.08 -11.44 -19.79
N ASP A 347 -30.41 -11.50 -19.68
CA ASP A 347 -31.40 -10.70 -20.41
C ASP A 347 -31.08 -9.21 -20.25
N SER A 348 -30.30 -8.66 -21.17
CA SER A 348 -30.13 -7.23 -21.33
C SER A 348 -29.92 -6.96 -22.81
N ASP A 349 -31.05 -6.79 -23.50
CA ASP A 349 -31.20 -6.28 -24.86
C ASP A 349 -30.70 -4.82 -24.95
N ILE A 350 -29.44 -4.58 -24.58
CA ILE A 350 -28.74 -3.32 -24.78
C ILE A 350 -27.63 -3.58 -25.79
N GLU A 351 -28.07 -3.88 -27.01
CA GLU A 351 -27.26 -3.59 -28.18
C GLU A 351 -27.07 -2.08 -28.19
N VAL A 352 -25.87 -1.62 -27.81
CA VAL A 352 -25.52 -0.21 -27.99
C VAL A 352 -25.29 -0.01 -29.49
N VAL A 353 -26.38 0.27 -30.21
CA VAL A 353 -26.40 0.66 -31.63
C VAL A 353 -25.96 2.12 -31.72
N ALA A 354 -24.73 2.41 -31.32
CA ALA A 354 -24.12 3.72 -31.53
C ALA A 354 -23.01 3.57 -32.56
N ASP A 355 -23.22 4.18 -33.73
CA ASP A 355 -22.23 4.22 -34.81
C ASP A 355 -20.97 5.03 -34.41
N PHE A 356 -21.09 5.89 -33.41
CA PHE A 356 -20.01 6.73 -32.90
C PHE A 356 -20.12 6.98 -31.39
N PHE A 357 -18.96 7.12 -30.75
CA PHE A 357 -18.85 7.50 -29.33
C PHE A 357 -18.03 8.77 -29.22
N GLY A 358 -18.65 9.84 -28.71
CA GLY A 358 -17.96 11.10 -28.47
C GLY A 358 -17.03 11.02 -27.26
N VAL A 359 -15.77 11.40 -27.43
CA VAL A 359 -14.82 11.57 -26.32
C VAL A 359 -14.58 13.05 -26.07
N ASN A 360 -14.70 13.48 -24.82
CA ASN A 360 -14.41 14.87 -24.44
C ASN A 360 -12.90 15.07 -24.25
N LEU A 361 -12.30 15.92 -25.09
CA LEU A 361 -10.88 16.27 -25.03
C LEU A 361 -10.57 17.40 -24.04
N ARG A 362 -11.58 17.91 -23.32
CA ARG A 362 -11.42 18.90 -22.25
C ARG A 362 -11.10 18.22 -20.93
N CYS A 363 -10.18 18.80 -20.19
CA CYS A 363 -9.85 18.36 -18.85
C CYS A 363 -11.04 18.62 -17.91
N PRO A 364 -11.52 17.62 -17.14
CA PRO A 364 -12.64 17.80 -16.22
C PRO A 364 -12.32 18.78 -15.07
N MET A 365 -11.04 19.03 -14.77
CA MET A 365 -10.62 19.93 -13.69
C MET A 365 -10.47 21.39 -14.13
N SER A 366 -10.01 21.65 -15.35
CA SER A 366 -9.78 23.03 -15.85
C SER A 366 -10.81 23.50 -16.88
N GLY A 367 -11.60 22.59 -17.47
CA GLY A 367 -12.48 22.88 -18.61
C GLY A 367 -11.76 23.21 -19.93
N SER A 368 -10.43 23.33 -19.91
CA SER A 368 -9.58 23.60 -21.08
C SER A 368 -9.23 22.33 -21.83
N ARG A 369 -8.82 22.44 -23.10
CA ARG A 369 -8.31 21.30 -23.88
C ARG A 369 -7.08 20.69 -23.19
N MET A 370 -7.08 19.37 -23.02
CA MET A 370 -5.93 18.64 -22.47
C MET A 370 -4.71 18.81 -23.39
N LYS A 371 -3.55 19.13 -22.82
CA LYS A 371 -2.25 19.14 -23.50
C LYS A 371 -1.60 17.78 -23.39
N VAL A 372 -1.55 17.23 -22.17
CA VAL A 372 -1.00 15.90 -21.88
C VAL A 372 -2.05 15.12 -21.13
N ALA A 373 -2.63 14.10 -21.78
CA ALA A 373 -3.62 13.25 -21.16
C ALA A 373 -2.96 12.28 -20.17
N GLY A 374 -3.42 12.37 -18.93
CA GLY A 374 -3.04 11.52 -17.82
C GLY A 374 -4.19 10.62 -17.37
N ARG A 375 -3.85 9.41 -16.95
CA ARG A 375 -4.78 8.47 -16.33
C ARG A 375 -4.03 7.52 -15.39
N PHE A 376 -4.69 7.12 -14.31
CA PHE A 376 -4.17 6.07 -13.42
C PHE A 376 -4.38 4.69 -14.05
N LYS A 377 -3.42 3.77 -13.90
CA LYS A 377 -3.54 2.40 -14.46
C LYS A 377 -4.80 1.67 -14.00
N PRO A 378 -5.25 1.78 -12.73
CA PRO A 378 -6.47 1.09 -12.27
C PRO A 378 -7.77 1.63 -12.89
N CYS A 379 -7.78 2.85 -13.46
CA CYS A 379 -9.01 3.45 -13.99
C CYS A 379 -9.52 2.68 -15.22
N LEU A 380 -10.72 2.12 -15.10
CA LEU A 380 -11.35 1.35 -16.19
C LEU A 380 -12.11 2.22 -17.20
N HIS A 381 -12.35 3.50 -16.90
CA HIS A 381 -13.07 4.43 -17.76
C HIS A 381 -12.21 4.99 -18.90
N MET A 382 -12.87 5.53 -19.94
CA MET A 382 -12.21 6.22 -21.06
C MET A 382 -11.71 7.62 -20.69
N GLY A 383 -12.29 8.24 -19.66
CA GLY A 383 -11.97 9.61 -19.26
C GLY A 383 -10.50 9.80 -18.89
N CYS A 384 -9.94 10.91 -19.33
CA CYS A 384 -8.60 11.37 -18.99
C CYS A 384 -8.67 12.75 -18.35
N PHE A 385 -7.54 13.19 -17.81
CA PHE A 385 -7.37 14.55 -17.31
C PHE A 385 -6.07 15.15 -17.79
N ASP A 386 -5.96 16.48 -17.75
CA ASP A 386 -4.69 17.13 -18.05
C ASP A 386 -3.71 16.90 -16.90
N LEU A 387 -2.58 16.28 -17.22
CA LEU A 387 -1.57 15.87 -16.25
C LEU A 387 -0.97 17.07 -15.50
N GLU A 388 -0.63 18.16 -16.19
CA GLU A 388 -0.01 19.33 -15.57
C GLU A 388 -0.99 20.00 -14.60
N VAL A 389 -2.23 20.21 -15.04
CA VAL A 389 -3.32 20.74 -14.21
C VAL A 389 -3.52 19.88 -12.97
N PHE A 390 -3.52 18.56 -13.13
CA PHE A 390 -3.68 17.63 -12.03
C PHE A 390 -2.57 17.80 -10.98
N VAL A 391 -1.30 17.80 -11.40
CA VAL A 391 -0.17 17.94 -10.48
C VAL A 391 -0.17 19.33 -9.81
N GLU A 392 -0.50 20.39 -10.55
CA GLU A 392 -0.60 21.76 -10.02
C GLU A 392 -1.69 21.89 -8.95
N LEU A 393 -2.86 21.29 -9.17
CA LEU A 393 -3.93 21.25 -8.18
C LEU A 393 -3.51 20.51 -6.91
N ASN A 394 -2.77 19.41 -7.06
CA ASN A 394 -2.24 18.64 -5.94
C ASN A 394 -1.18 19.42 -5.16
N GLN A 395 -0.35 20.23 -5.85
CA GLN A 395 0.61 21.12 -5.20
C GLN A 395 -0.06 22.22 -4.36
N ARG A 396 -1.11 22.85 -4.91
CA ARG A 396 -1.78 23.99 -4.28
C ARG A 396 -2.75 23.59 -3.18
N SER A 397 -3.58 22.58 -3.45
CA SER A 397 -4.74 22.34 -2.61
C SER A 397 -4.36 21.68 -1.29
N ARG A 398 -3.29 20.87 -1.24
CA ARG A 398 -2.93 19.93 -0.13
C ARG A 398 -4.09 19.05 0.40
N LYS A 399 -5.32 19.28 -0.07
CA LYS A 399 -6.61 18.70 0.32
C LYS A 399 -7.01 17.52 -0.55
N ALA A 400 -6.17 17.11 -1.50
CA ALA A 400 -6.57 16.13 -2.49
C ALA A 400 -6.09 14.71 -2.14
N VAL A 401 -7.08 13.82 -2.03
CA VAL A 401 -7.04 12.36 -2.24
C VAL A 401 -5.95 11.93 -3.23
N ALA A 402 -5.81 12.71 -4.28
CA ALA A 402 -4.94 12.50 -5.40
C ALA A 402 -3.43 12.55 -5.11
N VAL A 403 -2.94 13.18 -4.04
CA VAL A 403 -1.47 13.25 -3.79
C VAL A 403 -0.93 11.90 -3.35
N SER A 404 -1.65 11.20 -2.46
CA SER A 404 -1.26 9.86 -2.00
C SER A 404 -1.37 8.86 -3.14
N TYR A 405 -2.45 8.90 -3.93
CA TYR A 405 -2.55 8.07 -5.14
C TYR A 405 -1.50 8.45 -6.17
N LEU A 406 -1.29 9.75 -6.47
CA LEU A 406 -0.26 10.19 -7.40
C LEU A 406 1.11 9.68 -6.97
N SER A 407 1.42 9.75 -5.68
CA SER A 407 2.70 9.32 -5.17
C SER A 407 2.82 7.80 -5.11
N GLU A 408 1.79 7.09 -4.64
CA GLU A 408 1.70 5.63 -4.74
C GLU A 408 1.91 5.16 -6.18
N GLU A 409 1.19 5.75 -7.13
CA GLU A 409 1.23 5.44 -8.56
C GLU A 409 2.55 5.90 -9.22
N LEU A 410 3.17 6.97 -8.74
CA LEU A 410 4.51 7.40 -9.14
C LEU A 410 5.56 6.36 -8.74
N PHE A 411 5.51 5.89 -7.50
CA PHE A 411 6.51 4.99 -6.95
C PHE A 411 6.24 3.52 -7.26
N SER A 412 5.00 3.13 -7.58
CA SER A 412 4.63 1.81 -8.11
C SER A 412 4.69 1.74 -9.63
N GLY A 413 4.94 2.88 -10.30
CA GLY A 413 4.92 2.98 -11.75
C GLY A 413 3.53 2.77 -12.34
N ALA A 414 2.45 2.97 -11.57
CA ALA A 414 1.08 2.81 -12.00
C ALA A 414 0.48 4.04 -12.73
N TYR A 415 1.26 5.08 -12.95
CA TYR A 415 0.84 6.20 -13.80
C TYR A 415 1.12 5.95 -15.28
N ASN A 416 0.16 6.28 -16.16
CA ASN A 416 0.36 6.25 -17.62
C ASN A 416 0.03 7.59 -18.26
N ARG A 417 0.91 8.03 -19.16
CA ARG A 417 0.59 9.00 -20.21
C ARG A 417 0.11 8.22 -21.44
N GLY A 418 -0.72 8.82 -22.28
CA GLY A 418 -1.09 8.18 -23.54
C GLY A 418 -1.85 9.13 -24.44
N PRO A 419 -1.89 8.83 -25.74
CA PRO A 419 -2.68 9.61 -26.67
C PRO A 419 -4.16 9.53 -26.28
N LEU A 420 -4.85 10.66 -26.43
CA LEU A 420 -6.30 10.63 -26.57
C LEU A 420 -6.58 9.97 -27.92
N PHE A 421 -7.40 8.92 -27.90
CA PHE A 421 -7.86 8.24 -29.11
C PHE A 421 -8.36 9.20 -30.18
#